data_AF-A0A6P8JTM2-F1
#
_entry.id   AF-A0A6P8JTM2-F1
#
_cell.length_a   1.000
_cell.length_b   1.000
_cell.length_c   1.000
_cell.angle_alpha   90.00
_cell.angle_beta   90.00
_cell.angle_gamma   90.00
#
_symmetry.space_group_name_H-M   'P 1'
#
loop_
_entity.id
_entity.type
_entity.pdbx_description
1 polymer ?
#
loop_
_entity_poly.entity_id
_entity_poly.type
_entity_poly.pdbx_seq_one_letter_code
_entity_poly.pdbx_strand_id
1 'polypeptide(L)'
;MARSGRSSRFLIGGSTCCWVLLGLICLALADSAQVKERSPTILAGDTIQAVERLFNQVLYSTIEDARQRLPALPANETIDRQYFEELDLVAGNEDYYSTAFYIFAWINSDLMYHKTPDKLLVEVLPGEKIAIRRFFAKVKPHLTKYLRLSRQDRAELVSNVTQLATETEDGLITTFLEFPQNLKSQLPELQLMDYTKLAQALVQGVASGIWTKA
;
A
#
# COMPACT_ATOMS: atom_id res chain seq x y z
N MET A 1 70.19 -1.70 3.43
CA MET A 1 71.28 -2.54 2.89
C MET A 1 70.61 -3.64 2.08
N ALA A 2 70.52 -3.54 0.74
CA ALA A 2 71.53 -3.96 -0.25
C ALA A 2 71.84 -5.47 -0.13
N ARG A 3 71.84 -6.32 -1.16
CA ARG A 3 71.77 -6.25 -2.63
C ARG A 3 71.66 -7.73 -3.09
N SER A 4 70.97 -8.07 -4.17
CA SER A 4 71.60 -8.50 -5.44
C SER A 4 71.20 -9.93 -5.84
N GLY A 5 70.64 -10.07 -7.03
CA GLY A 5 70.44 -11.34 -7.74
C GLY A 5 69.89 -11.04 -9.13
N ARG A 6 70.75 -11.19 -10.15
CA ARG A 6 70.65 -10.63 -11.49
C ARG A 6 70.46 -11.76 -12.52
N SER A 7 69.82 -11.44 -13.64
CA SER A 7 70.06 -11.97 -15.00
C SER A 7 69.20 -13.11 -15.58
N SER A 8 68.21 -12.71 -16.40
CA SER A 8 68.05 -12.95 -17.85
C SER A 8 68.77 -14.13 -18.54
N ARG A 9 67.99 -15.01 -19.21
CA ARG A 9 68.07 -15.51 -20.62
C ARG A 9 66.63 -15.98 -21.01
N PHE A 10 65.90 -15.44 -21.99
CA PHE A 10 65.92 -15.68 -23.46
C PHE A 10 66.09 -17.18 -23.82
N LEU A 11 65.32 -17.86 -24.69
CA LEU A 11 64.56 -17.48 -25.89
C LEU A 11 63.87 -18.78 -26.44
N ILE A 12 62.62 -18.75 -26.93
CA ILE A 12 62.15 -19.13 -28.30
C ILE A 12 61.00 -20.15 -28.32
N GLY A 13 59.97 -19.84 -29.13
CA GLY A 13 59.06 -20.78 -29.79
C GLY A 13 57.59 -20.55 -29.40
N GLY A 14 56.65 -20.19 -30.27
CA GLY A 14 56.62 -19.97 -31.72
C GLY A 14 55.20 -19.55 -32.14
N SER A 15 55.04 -19.23 -33.43
CA SER A 15 53.79 -19.00 -34.18
C SER A 15 52.94 -17.77 -33.82
N THR A 16 53.15 -16.61 -34.44
CA THR A 16 52.46 -16.10 -35.66
C THR A 16 50.94 -16.22 -35.71
N CYS A 17 50.32 -15.03 -35.82
CA CYS A 17 49.15 -14.70 -36.64
C CYS A 17 47.87 -15.50 -36.41
N CYS A 18 46.81 -14.83 -35.93
CA CYS A 18 45.67 -14.45 -36.78
C CYS A 18 44.43 -14.04 -35.96
N TRP A 19 43.92 -12.84 -36.29
CA TRP A 19 42.49 -12.48 -36.34
C TRP A 19 41.88 -11.85 -35.07
N VAL A 20 42.16 -10.56 -34.96
CA VAL A 20 41.14 -9.53 -34.71
C VAL A 20 40.04 -9.67 -35.79
N LEU A 21 38.77 -9.51 -35.39
CA LEU A 21 37.53 -9.42 -36.21
C LEU A 21 36.89 -10.73 -36.71
N LEU A 22 35.97 -11.30 -35.91
CA LEU A 22 34.77 -12.05 -36.35
C LEU A 22 33.95 -12.41 -35.08
N GLY A 23 32.68 -12.07 -34.89
CA GLY A 23 31.74 -11.41 -35.79
C GLY A 23 30.56 -10.81 -35.02
N LEU A 24 30.20 -9.59 -35.44
CA LEU A 24 28.82 -9.13 -35.47
C LEU A 24 28.05 -10.05 -36.42
N ILE A 25 27.28 -10.99 -35.90
CA ILE A 25 26.18 -11.60 -36.65
C ILE A 25 24.97 -11.66 -35.73
N CYS A 26 23.96 -10.92 -36.15
CA CYS A 26 22.61 -10.89 -35.67
C CYS A 26 22.01 -12.30 -35.55
N LEU A 27 21.53 -12.64 -34.36
CA LEU A 27 20.31 -13.44 -34.21
C LEU A 27 19.36 -12.66 -33.29
N ALA A 28 18.68 -11.71 -33.93
CA ALA A 28 17.33 -11.37 -33.55
C ALA A 28 16.49 -12.64 -33.73
N LEU A 29 16.11 -13.27 -32.62
CA LEU A 29 15.03 -14.24 -32.61
C LEU A 29 14.33 -14.20 -31.25
N ALA A 30 13.27 -13.40 -31.25
CA ALA A 30 12.02 -13.66 -30.57
C ALA A 30 12.13 -14.08 -29.09
N ASP A 31 12.29 -13.09 -28.22
CA ASP A 31 11.37 -13.05 -27.08
C ASP A 31 10.46 -11.82 -27.23
N SER A 32 9.72 -11.83 -28.35
CA SER A 32 8.34 -11.35 -28.29
C SER A 32 7.59 -12.35 -27.43
N ALA A 33 7.88 -12.38 -26.12
CA ALA A 33 6.86 -12.69 -25.16
C ALA A 33 5.74 -11.75 -25.56
N GLN A 34 4.71 -12.34 -26.17
CA GLN A 34 3.44 -11.68 -26.35
C GLN A 34 3.11 -11.16 -24.97
N VAL A 35 3.40 -9.87 -24.72
CA VAL A 35 2.63 -9.07 -23.80
C VAL A 35 1.29 -9.06 -24.49
N LYS A 36 0.56 -10.17 -24.30
CA LYS A 36 -0.85 -10.31 -24.63
C LYS A 36 -1.40 -9.03 -24.07
N GLU A 37 -1.77 -8.10 -24.96
CA GLU A 37 -2.22 -6.77 -24.58
C GLU A 37 -3.30 -7.02 -23.55
N ARG A 38 -2.90 -6.90 -22.27
CA ARG A 38 -3.86 -7.08 -21.19
C ARG A 38 -4.71 -5.86 -21.38
N SER A 39 -5.96 -6.09 -21.78
CA SER A 39 -6.90 -5.01 -21.97
C SER A 39 -6.77 -4.06 -20.77
N PRO A 40 -6.73 -2.73 -20.99
CA PRO A 40 -6.56 -1.76 -19.91
C PRO A 40 -7.47 -2.04 -18.71
N THR A 41 -8.67 -2.56 -18.97
CA THR A 41 -9.66 -3.01 -17.99
C THR A 41 -9.16 -4.13 -17.06
N ILE A 42 -8.49 -5.16 -17.58
CA ILE A 42 -7.94 -6.26 -16.77
C ILE A 42 -6.76 -5.77 -15.93
N LEU A 43 -5.91 -4.91 -16.52
CA LEU A 43 -4.77 -4.34 -15.81
C LEU A 43 -5.23 -3.45 -14.64
N ALA A 44 -6.23 -2.61 -14.85
CA ALA A 44 -6.84 -1.80 -13.80
C ALA A 44 -7.48 -2.69 -12.72
N GLY A 45 -8.27 -3.71 -13.11
CA GLY A 45 -8.91 -4.63 -12.17
C GLY A 45 -7.93 -5.37 -11.26
N ASP A 46 -6.84 -5.92 -11.82
CA ASP A 46 -5.78 -6.59 -11.04
C ASP A 46 -5.14 -5.64 -10.01
N THR A 47 -4.92 -4.38 -10.41
CA THR A 47 -4.32 -3.36 -9.53
C THR A 47 -5.30 -2.91 -8.45
N ILE A 48 -6.56 -2.65 -8.79
CA ILE A 48 -7.63 -2.29 -7.84
C ILE A 48 -7.72 -3.37 -6.77
N GLN A 49 -7.90 -4.64 -7.16
CA GLN A 49 -8.04 -5.74 -6.22
C GLN A 49 -6.82 -5.87 -5.29
N ALA A 50 -5.61 -5.69 -5.83
CA ALA A 50 -4.40 -5.77 -5.03
C ALA A 50 -4.32 -4.64 -3.98
N VAL A 51 -4.67 -3.42 -4.39
CA VAL A 51 -4.65 -2.23 -3.53
C VAL A 51 -5.74 -2.31 -2.46
N GLU A 52 -6.98 -2.65 -2.84
CA GLU A 52 -8.10 -2.83 -1.92
C GLU A 52 -7.78 -3.89 -0.86
N ARG A 53 -7.23 -5.03 -1.27
CA ARG A 53 -6.84 -6.08 -0.31
C ARG A 53 -5.83 -5.57 0.72
N LEU A 54 -4.86 -4.77 0.29
CA LEU A 54 -3.85 -4.19 1.19
C LEU A 54 -4.46 -3.14 2.11
N PHE A 55 -5.37 -2.31 1.59
CA PHE A 55 -6.08 -1.29 2.36
C PHE A 55 -6.98 -1.94 3.43
N ASN A 56 -7.79 -2.91 3.01
CA ASN A 56 -8.67 -3.71 3.85
C ASN A 56 -7.91 -4.45 4.94
N GLN A 57 -6.69 -4.92 4.64
CA GLN A 57 -5.84 -5.57 5.63
C GLN A 57 -5.47 -4.62 6.78
N VAL A 58 -5.19 -3.34 6.49
CA VAL A 58 -4.90 -2.36 7.54
C VAL A 58 -6.14 -2.14 8.40
N LEU A 59 -7.29 -1.85 7.78
CA LEU A 59 -8.57 -1.65 8.49
C LEU A 59 -8.87 -2.83 9.42
N TYR A 60 -8.84 -4.05 8.88
CA TYR A 60 -9.08 -5.27 9.64
C TYR A 60 -8.10 -5.39 10.81
N SER A 61 -6.79 -5.29 10.57
CA SER A 61 -5.78 -5.49 11.61
C SER A 61 -5.86 -4.48 12.74
N THR A 62 -6.15 -3.22 12.44
CA THR A 62 -6.32 -2.17 13.45
C THR A 62 -7.56 -2.42 14.29
N ILE A 63 -8.69 -2.74 13.65
CA ILE A 63 -9.95 -2.97 14.36
C ILE A 63 -9.84 -4.18 15.28
N GLU A 64 -9.19 -5.25 14.83
CA GLU A 64 -8.95 -6.42 15.67
C GLU A 64 -8.03 -6.10 16.85
N ASP A 65 -6.96 -5.31 16.66
CA ASP A 65 -6.09 -4.88 17.77
C ASP A 65 -6.85 -4.00 18.77
N ALA A 66 -7.66 -3.06 18.27
CA ALA A 66 -8.51 -2.21 19.10
C ALA A 66 -9.54 -3.03 19.90
N ARG A 67 -10.21 -3.98 19.25
CA ARG A 67 -11.18 -4.89 19.86
C ARG A 67 -10.56 -5.72 20.99
N GLN A 68 -9.32 -6.17 20.82
CA GLN A 68 -8.61 -6.95 21.85
C GLN A 68 -8.22 -6.13 23.08
N ARG A 69 -7.97 -4.83 22.91
CA ARG A 69 -7.52 -3.94 23.99
C ARG A 69 -8.69 -3.29 24.74
N LEU A 70 -9.82 -3.09 24.07
CA LEU A 70 -11.02 -2.46 24.62
C LEU A 70 -11.43 -2.99 26.02
N PRO A 71 -11.43 -4.31 26.31
CA PRO A 71 -11.85 -4.82 27.63
C PRO A 71 -10.93 -4.43 28.79
N ALA A 72 -9.67 -4.04 28.51
CA ALA A 72 -8.70 -3.61 29.52
C ALA A 72 -8.81 -2.11 29.86
N LEU A 73 -9.69 -1.38 29.18
CA LEU A 73 -9.83 0.06 29.27
C LEU A 73 -11.07 0.48 30.07
N PRO A 74 -11.05 1.66 30.71
CA PRO A 74 -12.23 2.22 31.37
C PRO A 74 -13.37 2.50 30.38
N ALA A 75 -14.61 2.17 30.76
CA ALA A 75 -15.79 2.31 29.89
C ALA A 75 -16.12 3.76 29.50
N ASN A 76 -15.61 4.75 30.22
CA ASN A 76 -15.84 6.18 29.98
C ASN A 76 -14.84 6.81 28.99
N GLU A 77 -13.84 6.07 28.53
CA GLU A 77 -12.71 6.62 27.75
C GLU A 77 -12.58 6.00 26.35
N THR A 78 -13.59 5.26 25.86
CA THR A 78 -13.45 4.47 24.62
C THR A 78 -14.70 4.47 23.74
N ILE A 79 -14.54 4.06 22.48
CA ILE A 79 -15.64 3.77 21.54
C ILE A 79 -16.60 2.75 22.15
N ASP A 80 -17.90 2.94 21.90
CA ASP A 80 -18.92 1.98 22.34
C ASP A 80 -18.64 0.60 21.73
N ARG A 81 -18.56 -0.41 22.59
CA ARG A 81 -18.40 -1.82 22.22
C ARG A 81 -19.44 -2.25 21.19
N GLN A 82 -20.63 -1.65 21.21
CA GLN A 82 -21.68 -1.89 20.25
C GLN A 82 -21.17 -1.79 18.79
N TYR A 83 -20.35 -0.79 18.45
CA TYR A 83 -19.83 -0.63 17.08
C TYR A 83 -19.04 -1.85 16.57
N PHE A 84 -18.31 -2.54 17.45
CA PHE A 84 -17.56 -3.73 17.08
C PHE A 84 -18.45 -4.97 16.95
N GLU A 85 -19.52 -5.06 17.73
CA GLU A 85 -20.49 -6.15 17.68
C GLU A 85 -21.36 -6.04 16.41
N GLU A 86 -21.73 -4.82 16.05
CA GLU A 86 -22.47 -4.50 14.82
C GLU A 86 -21.69 -4.88 13.58
N LEU A 87 -20.37 -4.67 13.58
CA LEU A 87 -19.48 -5.04 12.48
C LEU A 87 -19.57 -6.54 12.14
N ASP A 88 -19.76 -7.40 13.15
CA ASP A 88 -19.84 -8.85 12.96
C ASP A 88 -21.19 -9.31 12.36
N LEU A 89 -22.21 -8.45 12.41
CA LEU A 89 -23.53 -8.70 11.81
C LEU A 89 -23.58 -8.34 10.31
N VAL A 90 -22.55 -7.67 9.79
CA VAL A 90 -22.52 -7.22 8.39
C VAL A 90 -22.08 -8.36 7.46
N ALA A 91 -23.01 -8.85 6.65
CA ALA A 91 -22.75 -9.95 5.71
C ALA A 91 -22.11 -9.51 4.37
N GLY A 92 -22.20 -8.22 4.02
CA GLY A 92 -21.71 -7.66 2.75
C GLY A 92 -20.29 -7.15 2.83
N ASN A 93 -19.43 -7.48 1.86
CA ASN A 93 -18.02 -7.07 1.83
C ASN A 93 -17.86 -5.53 1.83
N GLU A 94 -18.64 -4.84 1.00
CA GLU A 94 -18.60 -3.37 0.90
C GLU A 94 -19.10 -2.69 2.16
N ASP A 95 -20.24 -3.15 2.69
CA ASP A 95 -20.82 -2.59 3.89
C ASP A 95 -19.94 -2.87 5.13
N TYR A 96 -19.29 -4.04 5.18
CA TYR A 96 -18.35 -4.40 6.24
C TYR A 96 -17.18 -3.43 6.24
N TYR A 97 -16.51 -3.24 5.09
CA TYR A 97 -15.33 -2.38 5.04
C TYR A 97 -15.65 -0.89 5.09
N SER A 98 -16.87 -0.48 4.72
CA SER A 98 -17.37 0.88 4.98
C SER A 98 -17.57 1.11 6.49
N THR A 99 -18.07 0.10 7.21
CA THR A 99 -18.22 0.13 8.67
C THR A 99 -16.87 0.10 9.36
N ALA A 100 -15.96 -0.76 8.89
CA ALA A 100 -14.58 -0.82 9.36
C ALA A 100 -13.86 0.52 9.17
N PHE A 101 -13.99 1.13 8.00
CA PHE A 101 -13.42 2.46 7.72
C PHE A 101 -13.93 3.51 8.70
N TYR A 102 -15.22 3.50 9.00
CA TYR A 102 -15.81 4.42 9.97
C TYR A 102 -15.26 4.22 11.39
N ILE A 103 -15.18 2.97 11.87
CA ILE A 103 -14.61 2.65 13.19
C ILE A 103 -13.15 3.09 13.25
N PHE A 104 -12.37 2.78 12.22
CA PHE A 104 -10.97 3.22 12.10
C PHE A 104 -10.85 4.74 12.18
N ALA A 105 -11.68 5.48 11.44
CA ALA A 105 -11.66 6.93 11.44
C ALA A 105 -12.06 7.52 12.80
N TRP A 106 -13.00 6.88 13.50
CA TRP A 106 -13.40 7.28 14.84
C TRP A 106 -12.25 7.10 15.83
N ILE A 107 -11.63 5.90 15.88
CA ILE A 107 -10.48 5.61 16.76
C ILE A 107 -9.41 6.70 16.60
N ASN A 108 -9.19 7.13 15.37
CA ASN A 108 -8.15 8.10 15.02
C ASN A 108 -8.61 9.57 15.05
N SER A 109 -9.85 9.86 15.44
CA SER A 109 -10.44 11.20 15.32
C SER A 109 -9.70 12.25 16.16
N ASP A 110 -9.17 11.88 17.33
CA ASP A 110 -8.39 12.82 18.16
C ASP A 110 -7.13 13.30 17.44
N LEU A 111 -6.45 12.46 16.67
CA LEU A 111 -5.30 12.88 15.85
C LEU A 111 -5.72 13.87 14.76
N MET A 112 -6.85 13.59 14.09
CA MET A 112 -7.37 14.44 13.01
C MET A 112 -7.83 15.80 13.51
N TYR A 113 -8.31 15.88 14.75
CA TYR A 113 -8.75 17.13 15.39
C TYR A 113 -7.68 17.79 16.27
N HIS A 114 -6.43 17.29 16.25
CA HIS A 114 -5.33 17.79 17.08
C HIS A 114 -5.67 17.84 18.59
N LYS A 115 -6.42 16.84 19.06
CA LYS A 115 -6.77 16.64 20.47
C LYS A 115 -5.80 15.68 21.13
N THR A 116 -5.85 15.63 22.46
CA THR A 116 -5.15 14.59 23.22
C THR A 116 -5.80 13.23 22.92
N PRO A 117 -5.05 12.24 22.41
CA PRO A 117 -5.56 10.90 22.17
C PRO A 117 -6.11 10.23 23.43
N ASP A 118 -7.25 9.54 23.29
CA ASP A 118 -7.69 8.60 24.30
C ASP A 118 -6.72 7.41 24.48
N LYS A 119 -6.92 6.64 25.55
CA LYS A 119 -6.04 5.51 25.88
C LYS A 119 -6.08 4.39 24.83
N LEU A 120 -7.23 4.17 24.18
CA LEU A 120 -7.36 3.14 23.14
C LEU A 120 -6.47 3.48 21.94
N LEU A 121 -6.55 4.71 21.46
CA LEU A 121 -5.72 5.21 20.37
C LEU A 121 -4.24 5.12 20.72
N VAL A 122 -3.82 5.55 21.92
CA VAL A 122 -2.41 5.44 22.37
C VAL A 122 -1.89 4.00 22.28
N GLU A 123 -2.72 3.02 22.62
CA GLU A 123 -2.33 1.63 22.65
C GLU A 123 -2.26 0.99 21.24
N VAL A 124 -3.16 1.35 20.33
CA VAL A 124 -3.28 0.77 18.98
C VAL A 124 -2.37 1.48 17.96
N LEU A 125 -2.17 2.78 18.10
CA LEU A 125 -1.47 3.64 17.13
C LEU A 125 -0.07 3.13 16.70
N PRO A 126 0.80 2.61 17.60
CA PRO A 126 2.10 2.11 17.18
C PRO A 126 2.02 0.96 16.17
N GLY A 127 1.09 0.02 16.38
CA GLY A 127 0.86 -1.12 15.50
C GLY A 127 0.24 -0.67 14.17
N GLU A 128 -0.73 0.23 14.24
CA GLU A 128 -1.40 0.80 13.08
C GLU A 128 -0.43 1.54 12.15
N LYS A 129 0.43 2.43 12.68
CA LYS A 129 1.45 3.13 11.87
C LYS A 129 2.39 2.17 11.15
N ILE A 130 2.73 1.03 11.77
CA ILE A 130 3.52 -0.01 11.13
C ILE A 130 2.73 -0.67 9.99
N ALA A 131 1.44 -0.98 10.20
CA ALA A 131 0.57 -1.56 9.18
C ALA A 131 0.43 -0.62 7.97
N ILE A 132 0.22 0.68 8.20
CA ILE A 132 0.08 1.69 7.14
C ILE A 132 1.37 1.86 6.32
N ARG A 133 2.54 1.95 6.98
CA ARG A 133 3.82 1.99 6.26
C ARG A 133 4.02 0.76 5.37
N ARG A 134 3.66 -0.43 5.89
CA ARG A 134 3.71 -1.68 5.12
C ARG A 134 2.73 -1.66 3.95
N PHE A 135 1.55 -1.04 4.12
CA PHE A 135 0.61 -0.82 3.03
C PHE A 135 1.26 -0.01 1.91
N PHE A 136 1.82 1.17 2.19
CA PHE A 136 2.46 2.00 1.16
C PHE A 136 3.66 1.31 0.50
N ALA A 137 4.48 0.60 1.28
CA ALA A 137 5.59 -0.19 0.76
C ALA A 137 5.12 -1.27 -0.24
N LYS A 138 3.98 -1.93 0.04
CA LYS A 138 3.42 -2.99 -0.80
C LYS A 138 2.61 -2.47 -1.97
N VAL A 139 1.96 -1.32 -1.85
CA VAL A 139 1.19 -0.69 -2.93
C VAL A 139 2.10 -0.16 -4.04
N LYS A 140 3.26 0.39 -3.67
CA LYS A 140 4.25 0.93 -4.63
C LYS A 140 4.49 0.02 -5.84
N PRO A 141 4.91 -1.26 -5.72
CA PRO A 141 5.17 -2.11 -6.87
C PRO A 141 3.93 -2.37 -7.74
N HIS A 142 2.72 -2.37 -7.16
CA HIS A 142 1.49 -2.51 -7.94
C HIS A 142 1.23 -1.27 -8.79
N LEU A 143 1.33 -0.08 -8.20
CA LEU A 143 1.16 1.19 -8.93
C LEU A 143 2.27 1.40 -9.98
N THR A 144 3.53 1.14 -9.65
CA THR A 144 4.64 1.24 -10.62
C THR A 144 4.45 0.28 -11.79
N LYS A 145 4.02 -0.96 -11.52
CA LYS A 145 3.73 -1.93 -12.59
C LYS A 145 2.57 -1.45 -13.47
N TYR A 146 1.50 -0.93 -12.86
CA TYR A 146 0.36 -0.37 -13.57
C TYR A 146 0.80 0.77 -14.50
N LEU A 147 1.42 1.82 -13.97
CA LEU A 147 1.86 3.01 -14.70
C LEU A 147 2.77 2.67 -15.88
N ARG A 148 3.72 1.73 -15.68
CA ARG A 148 4.62 1.27 -16.73
C ARG A 148 3.86 0.57 -17.87
N LEU A 149 2.89 -0.29 -17.53
CA LEU A 149 2.13 -1.05 -18.53
C LEU A 149 1.05 -0.19 -19.22
N SER A 150 0.49 0.79 -18.52
CA SER A 150 -0.45 1.78 -19.08
C SER A 150 0.24 2.96 -19.78
N ARG A 151 1.58 3.01 -19.77
CA ARG A 151 2.40 4.08 -20.35
C ARG A 151 2.08 5.48 -19.80
N GLN A 152 1.75 5.56 -18.52
CA GLN A 152 1.50 6.81 -17.82
C GLN A 152 2.74 7.23 -17.03
N ASP A 153 3.14 8.50 -17.15
CA ASP A 153 4.16 9.09 -16.30
C ASP A 153 3.53 9.80 -15.11
N ARG A 154 3.76 9.25 -13.91
CA ARG A 154 3.28 9.77 -12.62
C ARG A 154 4.39 9.62 -11.58
N ALA A 155 5.58 10.12 -11.88
CA ALA A 155 6.75 10.02 -10.99
C ALA A 155 6.47 10.56 -9.57
N GLU A 156 5.69 11.65 -9.47
CA GLU A 156 5.30 12.25 -8.19
C GLU A 156 4.47 11.30 -7.32
N LEU A 157 3.47 10.62 -7.89
CA LEU A 157 2.68 9.61 -7.17
C LEU A 157 3.57 8.51 -6.58
N VAL A 158 4.52 7.99 -7.38
CA VAL A 158 5.44 6.95 -6.93
C VAL A 158 6.39 7.47 -5.84
N SER A 159 6.85 8.72 -5.97
CA SER A 159 7.68 9.38 -4.95
C SER A 159 6.92 9.52 -3.64
N ASN A 160 5.70 10.05 -3.67
CA ASN A 160 4.86 10.27 -2.50
C ASN A 160 4.57 8.94 -1.77
N VAL A 161 4.15 7.90 -2.52
CA VAL A 161 3.93 6.56 -1.95
C VAL A 161 5.22 5.98 -1.35
N THR A 162 6.39 6.28 -1.93
CA THR A 162 7.68 5.85 -1.39
C THR A 162 7.99 6.54 -0.07
N GLN A 163 7.76 7.85 0.03
CA GLN A 163 7.96 8.61 1.26
C GLN A 163 7.04 8.12 2.39
N LEU A 164 5.77 7.87 2.07
CA LEU A 164 4.77 7.40 3.05
C LEU A 164 5.10 6.01 3.63
N ALA A 165 5.90 5.20 2.93
CA ALA A 165 6.39 3.93 3.46
C ALA A 165 7.39 4.08 4.63
N THR A 166 7.94 5.28 4.82
CA THR A 166 8.90 5.60 5.88
C THR A 166 8.41 6.64 6.89
N GLU A 167 7.23 7.23 6.65
CA GLU A 167 6.65 8.29 7.46
C GLU A 167 6.35 7.82 8.90
N THR A 168 6.63 8.69 9.86
CA THR A 168 6.45 8.42 11.30
C THR A 168 5.46 9.36 11.98
N GLU A 169 5.17 10.49 11.36
CA GLU A 169 4.24 11.49 11.89
C GLU A 169 2.79 10.99 11.93
N ASP A 170 1.99 11.56 12.83
CA ASP A 170 0.56 11.22 12.97
C ASP A 170 -0.25 11.53 11.71
N GLY A 171 0.21 12.48 10.88
CA GLY A 171 -0.38 12.79 9.57
C GLY A 171 -0.40 11.61 8.60
N LEU A 172 0.35 10.55 8.86
CA LEU A 172 0.29 9.29 8.13
C LEU A 172 -1.12 8.68 8.14
N ILE A 173 -1.85 8.80 9.26
CA ILE A 173 -3.18 8.23 9.43
C ILE A 173 -4.19 8.92 8.51
N THR A 174 -4.18 10.25 8.49
CA THR A 174 -5.01 11.05 7.60
C THR A 174 -4.70 10.74 6.14
N THR A 175 -3.42 10.65 5.79
CA THR A 175 -3.00 10.33 4.43
C THR A 175 -3.46 8.93 3.99
N PHE A 176 -3.45 7.96 4.90
CA PHE A 176 -4.00 6.64 4.65
C PHE A 176 -5.51 6.69 4.40
N LEU A 177 -6.28 7.38 5.24
CA LEU A 177 -7.74 7.49 5.07
C LEU A 177 -8.15 8.17 3.75
N GLU A 178 -7.39 9.17 3.33
CA GLU A 178 -7.65 9.90 2.09
C GLU A 178 -7.13 9.16 0.84
N PHE A 179 -6.33 8.11 1.01
CA PHE A 179 -5.67 7.41 -0.09
C PHE A 179 -6.63 6.97 -1.20
N PRO A 180 -7.81 6.37 -0.96
CA PRO A 180 -8.72 5.98 -2.03
C PRO A 180 -9.17 7.17 -2.91
N GLN A 181 -9.47 8.32 -2.29
CA GLN A 181 -9.90 9.51 -3.01
C GLN A 181 -8.72 10.18 -3.73
N ASN A 182 -7.55 10.24 -3.08
CA ASN A 182 -6.32 10.77 -3.67
C ASN A 182 -5.80 9.90 -4.83
N LEU A 183 -6.03 8.59 -4.80
CA LEU A 183 -5.74 7.69 -5.92
C LEU A 183 -6.70 7.95 -7.07
N LYS A 184 -8.02 8.03 -6.80
CA LYS A 184 -9.05 8.32 -7.80
C LYS A 184 -8.82 9.68 -8.51
N SER A 185 -8.35 10.70 -7.79
CA SER A 185 -8.09 12.02 -8.40
C SER A 185 -6.91 12.00 -9.37
N GLN A 186 -5.90 11.16 -9.13
CA GLN A 186 -4.71 11.04 -9.96
C GLN A 186 -4.84 9.99 -11.08
N LEU A 187 -5.58 8.91 -10.80
CA LEU A 187 -5.83 7.74 -11.65
C LEU A 187 -7.31 7.34 -11.55
N PRO A 188 -8.23 8.06 -12.23
CA PRO A 188 -9.68 7.82 -12.13
C PRO A 188 -10.12 6.41 -12.49
N GLU A 189 -9.35 5.72 -13.33
CA GLU A 189 -9.58 4.34 -13.73
C GLU A 189 -9.22 3.30 -12.65
N LEU A 190 -8.47 3.69 -11.61
CA LEU A 190 -8.18 2.88 -10.43
C LEU A 190 -9.12 3.24 -9.27
N GLN A 191 -10.42 3.28 -9.57
CA GLN A 191 -11.43 3.53 -8.55
C GLN A 191 -11.53 2.31 -7.62
N LEU A 192 -11.20 2.54 -6.34
CA LEU A 192 -11.42 1.58 -5.26
C LEU A 192 -12.88 1.64 -4.79
N MET A 193 -13.27 0.66 -3.99
CA MET A 193 -14.51 0.60 -3.22
C MET A 193 -14.83 1.92 -2.48
N ASP A 194 -16.11 2.24 -2.35
CA ASP A 194 -16.54 3.43 -1.59
C ASP A 194 -16.57 3.16 -0.08
N TYR A 195 -15.39 3.27 0.53
CA TYR A 195 -15.23 3.16 1.98
C TYR A 195 -15.99 4.23 2.79
N THR A 196 -16.36 5.35 2.15
CA THR A 196 -16.94 6.51 2.84
C THR A 196 -18.46 6.48 2.91
N LYS A 197 -19.10 5.50 2.26
CA LYS A 197 -20.56 5.33 2.18
C LYS A 197 -21.25 5.46 3.53
N LEU A 198 -20.74 4.78 4.57
CA LEU A 198 -21.33 4.85 5.91
C LEU A 198 -21.14 6.24 6.56
N ALA A 199 -19.93 6.79 6.49
CA ALA A 199 -19.63 8.11 7.05
C ALA A 199 -20.51 9.20 6.41
N GLN A 200 -20.71 9.13 5.10
CA GLN A 200 -21.61 10.03 4.37
C GLN A 200 -23.07 9.84 4.80
N ALA A 201 -23.55 8.60 4.93
CA ALA A 201 -24.92 8.31 5.37
C ALA A 201 -25.22 8.87 6.77
N LEU A 202 -24.24 8.81 7.69
CA LEU A 202 -24.36 9.37 9.04
C LEU A 202 -24.41 10.91 9.02
N VAL A 203 -23.52 11.56 8.26
CA VAL A 203 -23.49 13.03 8.12
C VAL A 203 -24.77 13.57 7.47
N GLN A 204 -25.31 12.85 6.48
CA GLN A 204 -26.53 13.26 5.77
C GLN A 204 -27.82 12.89 6.52
N GLY A 205 -27.73 12.25 7.69
CA GLY A 205 -28.90 11.81 8.47
C GLY A 205 -29.72 10.70 7.79
N VAL A 206 -29.15 10.03 6.78
CA VAL A 206 -29.81 8.97 5.97
C VAL A 206 -29.56 7.57 6.57
N ALA A 207 -28.66 7.44 7.55
CA ALA A 207 -28.35 6.18 8.24
C ALA A 207 -29.45 5.65 9.18
N SER A 208 -30.73 5.99 8.94
CA SER A 208 -31.87 5.48 9.71
C SER A 208 -32.22 4.00 9.42
N GLY A 209 -31.43 3.29 8.60
CA GLY A 209 -31.73 1.92 8.13
C GLY A 209 -30.58 0.92 8.21
N ILE A 210 -29.43 1.28 8.79
CA ILE A 210 -28.31 0.33 9.03
C ILE A 210 -28.45 -0.31 10.41
N TRP A 211 -29.16 0.36 11.33
CA TRP A 211 -29.38 -0.03 12.72
C TRP A 211 -30.84 -0.46 13.00
N THR A 212 -31.61 -0.79 11.96
CA THR A 212 -32.98 -1.29 12.15
C THR A 212 -32.93 -2.74 12.63
N LYS A 213 -33.18 -2.90 13.94
CA LYS A 213 -33.52 -4.15 14.62
C LYS A 213 -34.42 -5.03 13.75
N ALA A 214 -33.99 -6.26 13.49
CA ALA A 214 -34.90 -7.37 13.22
C ALA A 214 -35.29 -8.01 14.55
#